data_AF-A0A645J7R9-F1
#
_entry.id   AF-A0A645J7R9-F1
#
_cell.length_a   1.000
_cell.length_b   1.000
_cell.length_c   1.000
_cell.angle_alpha   90.00
_cell.angle_beta   90.00
_cell.angle_gamma   90.00
#
_symmetry.space_group_name_H-M   'P 1'
#
loop_
_entity.id
_entity.type
_entity.pdbx_description
1 polymer ?
#
loop_
_entity_poly.entity_id
_entity_poly.type
_entity_poly.pdbx_seq_one_letter_code
_entity_poly.pdbx_strand_id
1 'polypeptide(L)'
;MISTDLDQVEQAIDKSLQMQDFDMLNQMLDLRMQLFAKIEKYIVFPQVAKKFENIYNKDIERQKLLKDKLVNVRMDQMKLQTGKKAITAGYYTMQEDLRSKEIDKQG
;
A
#
# COMPACT_ATOMS: atom_id res chain seq x y z
N MET A 1 5.49 -31.10 7.35
CA MET A 1 4.91 -30.00 8.15
C MET A 1 5.45 -28.64 7.70
N ILE A 2 6.76 -28.36 7.78
CA ILE A 2 7.35 -27.04 7.42
C ILE A 2 6.96 -26.51 6.03
N SER A 3 6.81 -27.37 5.02
CA SER A 3 6.35 -26.95 3.68
C SER A 3 4.92 -26.39 3.67
N THR A 4 4.02 -26.99 4.45
CA THR A 4 2.61 -26.61 4.53
C THR A 4 2.45 -25.23 5.19
N ASP A 5 3.28 -24.95 6.20
CA ASP A 5 3.27 -23.67 6.90
C ASP A 5 3.71 -22.51 5.99
N LEU A 6 4.73 -22.73 5.15
CA LEU A 6 5.19 -21.70 4.21
C LEU A 6 4.16 -21.40 3.10
N ASP A 7 3.48 -22.42 2.58
CA ASP A 7 2.46 -22.21 1.55
C ASP A 7 1.26 -21.42 2.08
N GLN A 8 0.87 -21.65 3.34
CA GLN A 8 -0.17 -20.87 4.01
C GLN A 8 0.24 -19.41 4.19
N VAL A 9 1.49 -19.16 4.60
CA VAL A 9 2.03 -17.79 4.72
C VAL A 9 2.03 -17.09 3.37
N GLU A 10 2.43 -17.76 2.29
CA GLU A 10 2.40 -17.20 0.95
C GLU A 10 0.98 -16.83 0.47
N GLN A 11 -0.01 -17.68 0.78
CA GLN A 11 -1.43 -17.37 0.51
C GLN A 11 -1.93 -16.20 1.36
N ALA A 12 -1.51 -16.11 2.63
CA ALA A 12 -1.88 -15.02 3.51
C ALA A 12 -1.28 -13.69 3.04
N ILE A 13 -0.06 -13.69 2.50
CA ILE A 13 0.56 -12.51 1.85
C ILE A 13 -0.28 -12.06 0.66
N ASP A 14 -0.64 -12.98 -0.24
CA ASP A 14 -1.46 -12.67 -1.42
C ASP A 14 -2.82 -12.08 -1.01
N LYS A 15 -3.47 -12.68 -0.01
CA LYS A 15 -4.75 -12.20 0.52
C LYS A 15 -4.62 -10.81 1.16
N SER A 16 -3.56 -10.58 1.93
CA SER A 16 -3.31 -9.28 2.58
C SER A 16 -3.10 -8.17 1.54
N LEU A 17 -2.39 -8.46 0.45
CA LEU A 17 -2.22 -7.54 -0.68
C LEU A 17 -3.52 -7.22 -1.41
N GLN A 18 -4.41 -8.21 -1.57
CA GLN A 18 -5.73 -8.02 -2.16
C GLN A 18 -6.63 -7.15 -1.27
N MET A 19 -6.66 -7.46 0.03
CA MET A 19 -7.47 -6.75 1.04
C MET A 19 -6.88 -5.40 1.45
N GLN A 20 -5.65 -5.08 1.03
CA GLN A 20 -4.90 -3.88 1.46
C GLN A 20 -4.66 -3.84 2.97
N ASP A 21 -4.56 -5.02 3.59
CA ASP A 21 -4.24 -5.17 5.00
C ASP A 21 -2.71 -5.18 5.15
N PHE A 22 -2.12 -3.99 5.24
CA PHE A 22 -0.66 -3.84 5.30
C PHE A 22 -0.06 -4.23 6.65
N ASP A 23 -0.85 -4.18 7.72
CA ASP A 23 -0.41 -4.64 9.04
C ASP A 23 -0.25 -6.16 9.04
N MET A 24 -1.26 -6.88 8.53
CA MET A 24 -1.17 -8.33 8.35
C MET A 24 -0.08 -8.71 7.35
N LEU A 25 0.09 -7.94 6.27
CA LEU A 25 1.17 -8.17 5.31
C LEU A 25 2.54 -8.15 6.00
N ASN A 26 2.83 -7.14 6.84
CA ASN A 26 4.10 -7.05 7.55
C ASN A 26 4.31 -8.26 8.49
N GLN A 27 3.28 -8.64 9.25
CA GLN A 27 3.35 -9.80 10.14
C GLN A 27 3.64 -11.11 9.37
N MET A 28 3.02 -11.30 8.22
CA MET A 28 3.24 -12.49 7.39
C MET A 28 4.63 -12.51 6.75
N LEU A 29 5.16 -11.35 6.35
CA LEU A 29 6.53 -11.23 5.83
C LEU A 29 7.58 -11.55 6.91
N ASP A 30 7.36 -11.11 8.15
CA ASP A 30 8.23 -11.46 9.28
C ASP A 30 8.21 -12.96 9.57
N LEU A 31 7.00 -13.55 9.62
CA LEU A 31 6.84 -14.99 9.82
C LEU A 31 7.51 -15.78 8.69
N ARG A 32 7.41 -15.30 7.44
CA ARG A 32 8.08 -15.89 6.29
C ARG A 32 9.59 -15.90 6.46
N MET A 33 10.20 -14.80 6.92
CA MET A 33 11.64 -14.75 7.17
C MET A 33 12.08 -15.79 8.22
N GLN A 34 11.29 -15.98 9.28
CA GLN A 34 11.57 -17.01 10.27
C GLN A 34 11.48 -18.42 9.69
N LEU A 35 10.53 -18.67 8.78
CA LEU A 35 10.42 -19.94 8.07
C LEU A 35 11.57 -20.16 7.09
N PHE A 36 12.01 -19.12 6.38
CA PHE A 36 13.16 -19.19 5.49
C PHE A 36 14.42 -19.62 6.23
N ALA A 37 14.73 -19.05 7.39
CA ALA A 37 15.87 -19.44 8.21
C ALA A 37 15.85 -20.95 8.59
N LYS A 38 14.66 -21.53 8.78
CA LYS A 38 14.51 -22.96 9.08
C LYS A 38 14.69 -23.85 7.86
N ILE A 39 14.35 -23.35 6.68
CA ILE A 39 14.29 -24.12 5.42
C ILE A 39 15.59 -23.96 4.61
N GLU A 40 16.32 -22.86 4.78
CA GLU A 40 17.55 -22.53 4.04
C GLU A 40 18.60 -23.65 4.09
N LYS A 41 18.75 -24.32 5.23
CA LYS A 41 19.66 -25.49 5.37
C LYS A 41 19.34 -26.65 4.41
N TYR A 42 18.15 -26.67 3.82
CA TYR A 42 17.71 -27.66 2.85
C TYR A 42 17.77 -27.15 1.41
N ILE A 43 18.42 -26.02 1.13
CA ILE A 43 18.45 -25.42 -0.22
C ILE A 43 19.17 -26.29 -1.26
N VAL A 44 20.05 -27.18 -0.80
CA VAL A 44 20.73 -28.19 -1.65
C VAL A 44 19.74 -29.16 -2.31
N PHE A 45 18.52 -29.29 -1.77
CA PHE A 45 17.48 -30.10 -2.37
C PHE A 45 16.78 -29.31 -3.49
N PRO A 46 16.76 -29.82 -4.75
CA PRO A 46 16.21 -29.09 -5.90
C PRO A 46 14.76 -28.63 -5.71
N GLN A 47 13.93 -29.42 -5.01
CA GLN A 47 12.54 -29.06 -4.73
C GLN A 47 12.42 -27.82 -3.83
N VAL A 48 13.35 -27.63 -2.90
CA VAL A 48 13.38 -26.48 -2.01
C VAL A 48 13.86 -25.24 -2.78
N ALA A 49 14.95 -25.38 -3.54
CA ALA A 49 15.45 -24.30 -4.40
C ALA A 49 14.37 -23.79 -5.37
N LYS A 50 13.66 -24.70 -6.05
CA LYS A 50 12.54 -24.33 -6.94
C LYS A 50 11.41 -23.60 -6.22
N LYS A 51 11.14 -23.94 -4.95
CA LYS A 51 10.12 -23.25 -4.14
C LYS A 51 10.54 -21.81 -3.84
N PHE A 52 11.80 -21.59 -3.48
CA PHE A 52 12.33 -20.23 -3.28
C PHE A 52 12.32 -19.41 -4.56
N GLU A 53 12.70 -20.00 -5.69
CA GLU A 53 12.63 -19.34 -7.00
C GLU A 53 11.19 -18.91 -7.35
N ASN A 54 10.21 -19.78 -7.12
CA ASN A 54 8.80 -19.44 -7.33
C ASN A 54 8.34 -18.28 -6.43
N ILE A 55 8.74 -18.28 -5.15
CA ILE A 55 8.40 -17.19 -4.22
C ILE A 55 9.07 -15.88 -4.66
N TYR A 56 10.33 -15.93 -5.07
CA TYR A 56 11.05 -14.76 -5.56
C TYR A 56 10.37 -14.14 -6.79
N ASN A 57 9.97 -14.96 -7.76
CA ASN A 57 9.25 -14.49 -8.94
C ASN A 57 7.90 -13.86 -8.57
N LYS A 58 7.15 -14.46 -7.63
CA LYS A 58 5.93 -13.85 -7.10
C LYS A 58 6.20 -12.53 -6.39
N ASP A 59 7.27 -12.41 -5.63
CA ASP A 59 7.62 -11.16 -4.93
C ASP A 59 7.90 -10.01 -5.90
N ILE A 60 8.48 -10.29 -7.08
CA ILE A 60 8.63 -9.30 -8.15
C ILE A 60 7.25 -8.80 -8.61
N GLU A 61 6.31 -9.72 -8.83
CA GLU A 61 4.93 -9.37 -9.23
C GLU A 61 4.21 -8.56 -8.14
N ARG A 62 4.32 -8.99 -6.88
CA ARG A 62 3.76 -8.29 -5.71
C ARG A 62 4.35 -6.88 -5.56
N GLN A 63 5.65 -6.72 -5.78
CA GLN A 63 6.30 -5.42 -5.72
C GLN A 63 5.78 -4.49 -6.82
N LYS A 64 5.57 -5.00 -8.03
CA LYS A 64 4.97 -4.22 -9.12
C LYS A 64 3.56 -3.75 -8.74
N LEU A 65 2.72 -4.64 -8.23
CA LEU A 65 1.37 -4.31 -7.75
C LEU A 65 1.41 -3.20 -6.68
N LEU A 66 2.31 -3.30 -5.70
CA LEU A 66 2.46 -2.30 -4.65
C LEU A 66 2.90 -0.93 -5.19
N LYS A 67 3.85 -0.91 -6.15
CA LYS A 67 4.29 0.33 -6.80
C LYS A 67 3.13 1.01 -7.53
N ASP A 68 2.35 0.26 -8.31
CA ASP A 68 1.20 0.79 -9.04
C ASP A 68 0.15 1.37 -8.07
N LYS A 69 -0.12 0.69 -6.96
CA LYS A 69 -1.00 1.20 -5.89
C LYS A 69 -0.46 2.49 -5.27
N LEU A 70 0.84 2.56 -4.98
CA LEU A 70 1.46 3.73 -4.37
C LEU A 70 1.40 4.96 -5.29
N VAL A 71 1.53 4.76 -6.61
CA VAL A 71 1.30 5.82 -7.60
C VAL A 71 -0.13 6.34 -7.52
N ASN A 72 -1.13 5.45 -7.47
CA ASN A 72 -2.53 5.85 -7.37
C ASN A 72 -2.82 6.64 -6.09
N VAL A 73 -2.32 6.18 -4.93
CA VAL A 73 -2.49 6.91 -3.66
C VAL A 73 -1.88 8.31 -3.74
N ARG A 74 -0.70 8.47 -4.35
CA ARG A 74 -0.09 9.79 -4.56
C ARG A 74 -0.94 10.68 -5.44
N MET A 75 -1.51 10.16 -6.54
CA MET A 75 -2.39 10.92 -7.40
C MET A 75 -3.66 11.38 -6.67
N ASP A 76 -4.26 10.50 -5.87
CA ASP A 76 -5.46 10.84 -5.09
C ASP A 76 -5.16 11.89 -4.02
N GLN A 77 -3.98 11.80 -3.38
CA GLN A 77 -3.50 12.82 -2.45
C GLN A 77 -3.33 14.18 -3.14
N MET A 78 -2.76 14.21 -4.35
CA MET A 78 -2.64 15.45 -5.14
C MET A 78 -4.00 16.05 -5.48
N LYS A 79 -4.98 15.23 -5.89
CA LYS A 79 -6.35 15.69 -6.18
C LYS A 79 -7.00 16.28 -4.93
N LEU A 80 -6.87 15.63 -3.77
CA LEU A 80 -7.37 16.14 -2.50
C LEU A 80 -6.74 17.47 -2.12
N GLN A 81 -5.43 17.65 -2.33
CA GLN A 81 -4.75 18.92 -2.07
C GLN A 81 -5.25 20.03 -3.00
N THR A 82 -5.47 19.74 -4.29
CA THR A 82 -6.05 20.68 -5.24
C THR A 82 -7.47 21.07 -4.85
N GLY A 83 -8.31 20.08 -4.49
CA GLY A 83 -9.66 20.33 -3.98
C GLY A 83 -9.67 21.19 -2.72
N LYS A 84 -8.78 20.90 -1.76
CA LYS A 84 -8.60 21.72 -0.56
C LYS A 84 -8.25 23.17 -0.91
N LYS A 85 -7.31 23.40 -1.84
CA LYS A 85 -6.94 24.75 -2.29
C LYS A 85 -8.12 25.48 -2.93
N ALA A 86 -8.89 24.80 -3.78
CA ALA A 86 -10.06 25.38 -4.44
C ALA A 86 -11.16 25.77 -3.44
N ILE A 87 -11.45 24.91 -2.46
CA ILE A 87 -12.40 25.22 -1.38
C ILE A 87 -11.92 26.43 -0.58
N THR A 88 -10.65 26.44 -0.17
CA THR A 88 -10.08 27.57 0.57
C THR A 88 -10.17 28.87 -0.22
N ALA A 89 -9.79 28.86 -1.50
CA ALA A 89 -9.89 30.03 -2.38
C ALA A 89 -11.35 30.51 -2.51
N GLY A 90 -12.30 29.59 -2.77
CA GLY A 90 -13.71 29.92 -2.86
C GLY A 90 -14.31 30.48 -1.57
N TYR A 91 -13.87 29.99 -0.40
CA TYR A 91 -14.25 30.53 0.90
C TYR A 91 -13.73 31.96 1.10
N TYR A 92 -12.47 32.24 0.73
CA TYR A 92 -11.91 33.58 0.81
C TYR A 92 -12.64 34.56 -0.11
N THR A 93 -12.93 34.17 -1.35
CA THR A 93 -13.68 35.03 -2.28
C THR A 93 -15.10 35.31 -1.78
N MET A 94 -15.80 34.33 -1.20
CA MET A 94 -17.11 34.57 -0.59
C MET A 94 -17.04 35.53 0.62
N GLN A 95 -16.00 35.43 1.46
CA GLN A 95 -15.83 36.36 2.58
C GLN A 95 -15.57 37.79 2.11
N GLU A 96 -14.75 37.98 1.08
CA GLU A 96 -14.51 39.29 0.49
C GLU A 96 -15.78 39.88 -0.14
N ASP A 97 -16.57 39.07 -0.84
CA ASP A 97 -17.86 39.48 -1.40
C ASP A 97 -18.88 39.87 -0.34
N LEU A 98 -18.89 39.19 0.82
CA LEU A 98 -19.75 39.56 1.95
C LEU A 98 -19.29 40.86 2.60
N ARG A 99 -17.97 41.03 2.80
CA ARG A 99 -17.38 42.25 3.38
C ARG A 99 -17.62 43.48 2.52
N SER A 100 -17.45 43.36 1.21
CA SER A 100 -17.68 44.46 0.27
C SER A 100 -19.16 44.88 0.23
N LYS A 101 -20.08 43.92 0.29
CA LYS A 101 -21.53 44.20 0.41
C LYS A 101 -21.94 44.85 1.74
N GLU A 102 -21.21 44.64 2.84
CA GLU A 102 -21.43 45.36 4.10
C GLU A 102 -20.95 46.81 4.03
N ILE A 103 -19.80 47.05 3.37
CA ILE A 103 -19.25 48.41 3.19
C ILE A 103 -20.18 49.27 2.34
N ASP A 104 -20.72 48.74 1.23
CA ASP A 104 -21.67 49.46 0.35
C ASP A 104 -22.99 49.84 1.03
N LYS A 105 -23.35 49.19 2.15
CA LYS A 105 -24.58 49.52 2.91
C LYS A 105 -24.36 50.58 3.99
N GLN A 106 -23.10 50.92 4.30
CA GLN A 106 -22.74 51.90 5.32
C GLN A 106 -22.19 53.22 4.75
N GLY A 107 -22.00 53.30 3.42
CA GLY A 107 -21.74 54.55 2.69
C GLY A 107 -23.03 55.21 2.23
#